data_AF-S7XGR5-F1
#
_entry.id   AF-S7XGR5-F1
#
_cell.length_a   1.000
_cell.length_b   1.000
_cell.length_c   1.000
_cell.angle_alpha   90.00
_cell.angle_beta   90.00
_cell.angle_gamma   90.00
#
_symmetry.space_group_name_H-M   'P 1'
#
loop_
_entity.id
_entity.type
_entity.pdbx_description
1 polymer ?
#
loop_
_entity_poly.entity_id
_entity_poly.type
_entity_poly.pdbx_seq_one_letter_code
_entity_poly.pdbx_strand_id
1 'polypeptide(L)'
;MLQMKTMLVSALSILAVATTAFVNAQGVMADTPNIAKSDYDPANVKHLKVQMNLSQDTSSGKLKITASIDTFPEGMNEVSIPFFLFNVETQVTEKFPGLADAVFTPSQPNVTREYDMNQVNLNAFADGEYRIVLRAHKQPPYYNYRYYGHTDIVTIQDHKMVGTGSHINHAKNGWYGRSYYKNGIKVRNEFVSDPKDKGIYYLDSNGNYIESTWRGKSYFKPGGRLAQEEWIYDKNSGAWYYLTFQAQYVKNGWVGNYYLKSDGKMAQSEWIYDKYYKSYYYLTSNGSYARNAWIGNYYLKSNGKMAQSEWIYDRNYGAYYYLTGEGSYASNTWIGDYYLKSNGKMAVSERTPDGYRVDGSGKWIR
;
A
#
# COMPACT_ATOMS: atom_id res chain seq x y z
N MET A 1 -33.08 5.37 -29.76
CA MET A 1 -33.58 5.99 -28.51
C MET A 1 -32.64 5.58 -27.39
N LEU A 2 -31.64 6.41 -27.08
CA LEU A 2 -30.97 6.49 -25.77
C LEU A 2 -30.03 7.72 -25.87
N GLN A 3 -30.50 8.86 -25.36
CA GLN A 3 -29.68 10.06 -25.24
C GLN A 3 -28.89 9.97 -23.94
N MET A 4 -27.56 10.03 -24.01
CA MET A 4 -26.73 10.29 -22.83
C MET A 4 -26.69 11.80 -22.59
N LYS A 5 -27.31 12.25 -21.50
CA LYS A 5 -27.26 13.62 -21.01
C LYS A 5 -25.87 13.91 -20.43
N THR A 6 -25.20 14.91 -20.98
CA THR A 6 -24.03 15.55 -20.38
C THR A 6 -24.50 16.38 -19.18
N MET A 7 -24.09 16.02 -17.96
CA MET A 7 -24.27 16.86 -16.78
C MET A 7 -23.05 17.77 -16.60
N LEU A 8 -23.22 19.06 -16.90
CA LEU A 8 -22.35 20.10 -16.34
C LEU A 8 -22.77 20.32 -14.88
N VAL A 9 -21.82 20.19 -13.95
CA VAL A 9 -21.97 20.69 -12.58
C VAL A 9 -21.13 21.96 -12.48
N SER A 10 -21.82 23.11 -12.53
CA SER A 10 -21.28 24.42 -12.18
C SER A 10 -21.14 24.52 -10.66
N ALA A 11 -19.91 24.68 -10.16
CA ALA A 11 -19.66 25.01 -8.76
C ALA A 11 -19.74 26.53 -8.58
N LEU A 12 -20.78 26.98 -7.88
CA LEU A 12 -20.99 28.36 -7.45
C LEU A 12 -20.31 28.53 -6.08
N SER A 13 -19.23 29.30 -6.00
CA SER A 13 -18.56 29.64 -4.74
C SER A 13 -19.27 30.82 -4.08
N ILE A 14 -20.01 30.57 -3.00
CA ILE A 14 -20.53 31.62 -2.10
C ILE A 14 -19.59 31.71 -0.90
N LEU A 15 -18.85 32.82 -0.82
CA LEU A 15 -17.98 33.17 0.29
C LEU A 15 -18.85 33.83 1.38
N ALA A 16 -19.15 33.11 2.46
CA ALA A 16 -19.75 33.69 3.66
C ALA A 16 -18.65 33.97 4.68
N VAL A 17 -18.35 35.26 4.88
CA VAL A 17 -17.50 35.78 5.94
C VAL A 17 -18.33 35.78 7.23
N ALA A 18 -17.88 35.04 8.25
CA ALA A 18 -18.37 35.19 9.61
C ALA A 18 -17.15 35.26 10.54
N THR A 19 -16.81 36.49 10.90
CA THR A 19 -15.92 36.85 12.00
C THR A 19 -16.65 36.64 13.33
N THR A 20 -16.10 35.83 14.22
CA THR A 20 -16.45 35.92 15.66
C THR A 20 -15.18 35.90 16.49
N ALA A 21 -15.11 36.89 17.36
CA ALA A 21 -14.00 37.31 18.19
C ALA A 21 -13.42 36.20 19.09
N PHE A 22 -12.09 36.16 19.17
CA PHE A 22 -11.38 35.50 20.25
C PHE A 22 -11.55 36.33 21.53
N VAL A 23 -12.30 35.80 22.49
CA VAL A 23 -12.28 36.33 23.86
C VAL A 23 -11.14 35.65 24.60
N ASN A 24 -10.17 36.47 24.97
CA ASN A 24 -9.07 36.14 25.85
C ASN A 24 -9.61 36.05 27.29
N ALA A 25 -9.40 34.92 27.96
CA ALA A 25 -9.67 34.80 29.39
C ALA A 25 -8.55 33.96 30.05
N GLN A 26 -7.51 34.66 30.50
CA GLN A 26 -6.76 34.24 31.68
C GLN A 26 -7.72 34.29 32.88
N GLY A 27 -7.80 33.21 33.68
CA GLY A 27 -8.52 33.30 34.93
C GLY A 27 -8.71 31.98 35.69
N VAL A 28 -7.78 31.75 36.63
CA VAL A 28 -8.04 31.23 37.99
C VAL A 28 -8.45 29.76 38.16
N MET A 29 -7.53 28.98 38.73
CA MET A 29 -7.81 27.79 39.53
C MET A 29 -8.57 28.18 40.81
N ALA A 30 -9.63 27.44 41.15
CA ALA A 30 -9.86 26.83 42.47
C ALA A 30 -11.30 26.30 42.56
N ASP A 31 -11.46 25.04 42.97
CA ASP A 31 -12.12 24.75 44.25
C ASP A 31 -11.87 23.29 44.64
N THR A 32 -11.22 23.11 45.79
CA THR A 32 -10.94 21.81 46.41
C THR A 32 -11.76 21.75 47.70
N PRO A 33 -12.42 20.64 48.05
CA PRO A 33 -13.05 20.51 49.35
C PRO A 33 -11.98 20.43 50.45
N ASN A 34 -12.25 21.13 51.55
CA ASN A 34 -11.42 21.19 52.76
C ASN A 34 -11.07 19.78 53.29
N ILE A 35 -9.77 19.47 53.32
CA ILE A 35 -9.20 18.41 54.15
C ILE A 35 -8.29 19.09 55.18
N ALA A 36 -8.43 18.69 56.44
CA ALA A 36 -7.72 19.27 57.58
C ALA A 36 -6.21 19.42 57.32
N LYS A 37 -5.66 20.58 57.71
CA LYS A 37 -4.22 20.84 57.73
C LYS A 37 -3.54 19.81 58.65
N SER A 38 -2.93 18.78 58.07
CA SER A 38 -1.79 18.10 58.70
C SER A 38 -0.56 18.97 58.49
N ASP A 39 0.43 18.86 59.37
CA ASP A 39 1.71 19.59 59.40
C ASP A 39 2.55 19.43 58.11
N TYR A 40 2.06 20.01 57.01
CA TYR A 40 2.64 19.96 55.68
C TYR A 40 3.51 21.20 55.48
N ASP A 41 4.83 20.98 55.46
CA ASP A 41 5.79 21.94 54.93
C ASP A 41 6.07 21.61 53.44
N PRO A 42 5.54 22.40 52.49
CA PRO A 42 5.76 22.18 51.05
C PRO A 42 7.23 22.29 50.62
N ALA A 43 8.13 22.86 51.45
CA ALA A 43 9.51 23.11 51.07
C ALA A 43 10.40 21.84 51.03
N ASN A 44 9.99 20.74 51.65
CA ASN A 44 10.81 19.53 51.84
C ASN A 44 10.38 18.30 50.99
N VAL A 45 9.71 18.52 49.84
CA VAL A 45 9.26 17.44 48.95
C VAL A 45 10.19 17.29 47.72
N LYS A 46 10.87 16.15 47.61
CA LYS A 46 11.65 15.75 46.42
C LYS A 46 10.76 14.99 45.43
N HIS A 47 10.59 15.55 44.23
CA HIS A 47 9.87 14.89 43.14
C HIS A 47 10.84 14.05 42.31
N LEU A 48 10.62 12.74 42.26
CA LEU A 48 11.45 11.79 41.55
C LEU A 48 10.68 11.24 40.34
N LYS A 49 11.28 11.40 39.17
CA LYS A 49 10.74 10.84 37.93
C LYS A 49 11.08 9.34 37.88
N VAL A 50 10.06 8.52 37.61
CA VAL A 50 10.24 7.11 37.26
C VAL A 50 10.23 7.02 35.73
N GLN A 51 11.30 6.51 35.14
CA GLN A 51 11.33 6.25 33.71
C GLN A 51 10.59 4.94 33.45
N MET A 52 9.62 4.93 32.54
CA MET A 52 8.83 3.74 32.23
C MET A 52 8.76 3.50 30.72
N ASN A 53 8.87 2.25 30.30
CA ASN A 53 8.74 1.87 28.89
C ASN A 53 7.83 0.64 28.74
N LEU A 54 7.20 0.54 27.56
CA LEU A 54 6.39 -0.61 27.16
C LEU A 54 6.97 -1.27 25.92
N SER A 55 6.96 -2.60 25.89
CA SER A 55 7.13 -3.35 24.65
C SER A 55 6.12 -4.47 24.57
N GLN A 56 5.43 -4.56 23.44
CA GLN A 56 4.44 -5.59 23.16
C GLN A 56 5.10 -6.74 22.40
N ASP A 57 4.93 -7.97 22.88
CA ASP A 57 5.23 -9.18 22.12
C ASP A 57 3.93 -9.73 21.54
N THR A 58 3.73 -9.50 20.24
CA THR A 58 2.52 -9.92 19.52
C THR A 58 2.44 -11.43 19.32
N SER A 59 3.55 -12.17 19.43
CA SER A 59 3.57 -13.62 19.27
C SER A 59 3.11 -14.37 20.52
N SER A 60 3.46 -13.84 21.70
CA SER A 60 3.08 -14.41 23.00
C SER A 60 1.84 -13.74 23.61
N GLY A 61 1.39 -12.61 23.08
CA GLY A 61 0.29 -11.84 23.65
C GLY A 61 0.65 -11.14 24.97
N LYS A 62 1.94 -11.00 25.27
CA LYS A 62 2.42 -10.40 26.52
C LYS A 62 2.82 -8.93 26.33
N LEU A 63 2.55 -8.15 27.37
CA LEU A 63 3.03 -6.79 27.54
C LEU A 63 4.19 -6.79 28.54
N LYS A 64 5.35 -6.29 28.11
CA LYS A 64 6.51 -6.09 28.99
C LYS A 64 6.55 -4.62 29.43
N ILE A 65 6.61 -4.42 30.74
CA ILE A 65 6.60 -3.11 31.40
C ILE A 65 7.93 -2.98 32.12
N THR A 66 8.76 -2.00 31.74
CA THR A 66 10.00 -1.71 32.44
C THR A 66 9.90 -0.38 33.17
N ALA A 67 10.46 -0.31 34.36
CA ALA A 67 10.54 0.91 35.14
C ALA A 67 11.93 1.05 35.77
N SER A 68 12.44 2.28 35.86
CA SER A 68 13.70 2.58 36.55
C SER A 68 13.64 3.91 37.29
N ILE A 69 14.43 3.99 38.36
CA ILE A 69 14.64 5.22 39.13
C ILE A 69 16.12 5.56 39.18
N ASP A 70 16.43 6.85 39.05
CA ASP A 70 17.82 7.34 39.01
C ASP A 70 18.30 7.81 40.40
N THR A 71 17.42 7.87 41.39
CA THR A 71 17.74 8.38 42.73
C THR A 71 17.00 7.60 43.79
N PHE A 72 17.77 7.07 44.74
CA PHE A 72 17.24 6.43 45.94
C PHE A 72 17.19 7.40 47.11
N PRO A 73 16.15 7.33 47.97
CA PRO A 73 16.12 8.08 49.21
C PRO A 73 17.23 7.61 50.15
N GLU A 74 17.95 8.55 50.74
CA GLU A 74 18.91 8.24 51.80
C GLU A 74 18.22 7.52 52.96
N GLY A 75 18.83 6.44 53.44
CA GLY A 75 18.32 5.62 54.53
C GLY A 75 17.23 4.60 54.17
N MET A 76 16.85 4.48 52.89
CA MET A 76 15.96 3.39 52.42
C MET A 76 16.75 2.28 51.71
N ASN A 77 16.52 1.04 52.13
CA ASN A 77 17.09 -0.14 51.49
C ASN A 77 16.20 -0.67 50.34
N GLU A 78 14.92 -0.29 50.33
CA GLU A 78 13.94 -0.74 49.35
C GLU A 78 12.84 0.32 49.16
N VAL A 79 12.38 0.49 47.92
CA VAL A 79 11.19 1.27 47.59
C VAL A 79 10.23 0.39 46.79
N SER A 80 9.07 0.09 47.37
CA SER A 80 7.97 -0.60 46.71
C SER A 80 6.87 0.38 46.26
N ILE A 81 6.51 0.33 44.97
CA ILE A 81 5.51 1.20 44.32
C ILE A 81 4.50 0.34 43.55
N PRO A 82 3.19 0.40 43.87
CA PRO A 82 2.17 -0.33 43.11
C PRO A 82 1.95 0.27 41.72
N PHE A 83 1.61 -0.59 40.76
CA PHE A 83 1.16 -0.17 39.43
C PHE A 83 -0.31 0.27 39.47
N PHE A 84 -0.62 1.33 38.73
CA PHE A 84 -1.96 1.86 38.57
C PHE A 84 -2.31 1.97 37.09
N LEU A 85 -3.61 1.96 36.81
CA LEU A 85 -4.18 2.36 35.53
C LEU A 85 -4.84 3.72 35.72
N PHE A 86 -4.38 4.68 34.91
CA PHE A 86 -4.90 6.05 34.86
C PHE A 86 -5.74 6.20 33.61
N ASN A 87 -7.05 6.40 33.75
CA ASN A 87 -7.94 6.65 32.64
C ASN A 87 -7.65 8.05 32.05
N VAL A 88 -7.37 8.11 30.76
CA VAL A 88 -6.96 9.36 30.08
C VAL A 88 -8.12 10.34 29.97
N GLU A 89 -9.35 9.86 29.82
CA GLU A 89 -10.55 10.68 29.66
C GLU A 89 -11.09 11.16 31.02
N THR A 90 -11.36 10.24 31.93
CA THR A 90 -11.96 10.56 33.24
C THR A 90 -10.96 11.05 34.27
N GLN A 91 -9.65 10.91 34.00
CA GLN A 91 -8.54 11.24 34.91
C GLN A 91 -8.55 10.43 36.21
N VAL A 92 -9.36 9.35 36.27
CA VAL A 92 -9.45 8.45 37.42
C VAL A 92 -8.25 7.50 37.43
N THR A 93 -7.71 7.24 38.62
CA THR A 93 -6.58 6.32 38.83
C THR A 93 -7.00 5.17 39.72
N GLU A 94 -6.81 3.94 39.27
CA GLU A 94 -7.15 2.73 40.03
C GLU A 94 -5.99 1.73 40.01
N LYS A 95 -5.92 0.86 41.03
CA LYS A 95 -4.82 -0.10 41.15
C LYS A 95 -4.87 -1.10 40.00
N PHE A 96 -3.74 -1.34 39.33
CA PHE A 96 -3.66 -2.30 38.24
C PHE A 96 -3.75 -3.74 38.84
N PRO A 97 -4.79 -4.53 38.53
CA PRO A 97 -4.90 -5.91 39.00
C PRO A 97 -3.85 -6.84 38.37
N GLY A 98 -3.39 -7.82 39.15
CA GLY A 98 -2.55 -8.91 38.64
C GLY A 98 -1.07 -8.58 38.43
N LEU A 99 -0.63 -7.35 38.72
CA LEU A 99 0.78 -6.96 38.70
C LEU A 99 1.34 -6.80 40.12
N ALA A 100 2.44 -7.48 40.40
CA ALA A 100 3.22 -7.26 41.61
C ALA A 100 3.88 -5.88 41.57
N ASP A 101 3.94 -5.22 42.74
CA ASP A 101 4.54 -3.90 42.91
C ASP A 101 5.96 -3.82 42.30
N ALA A 102 6.31 -2.63 41.83
CA ALA A 102 7.66 -2.29 41.40
C ALA A 102 8.55 -2.12 42.64
N VAL A 103 9.42 -3.09 42.87
CA VAL A 103 10.38 -3.09 43.99
C VAL A 103 11.73 -2.67 43.46
N PHE A 104 12.28 -1.60 44.02
CA PHE A 104 13.60 -1.08 43.69
C PHE A 104 14.51 -1.17 44.92
N THR A 105 15.75 -1.60 44.74
CA THR A 105 16.82 -1.50 45.74
C THR A 105 18.04 -0.77 45.17
N PRO A 106 18.97 -0.27 46.00
CA PRO A 106 20.18 0.39 45.50
C PRO A 106 21.01 -0.47 44.52
N SER A 107 20.98 -1.80 44.65
CA SER A 107 21.64 -2.74 43.73
C SER A 107 20.81 -3.09 42.50
N GLN A 108 19.50 -2.84 42.52
CA GLN A 108 18.56 -3.10 41.44
C GLN A 108 17.61 -1.90 41.25
N PRO A 109 18.06 -0.82 40.59
CA PRO A 109 17.28 0.40 40.39
C PRO A 109 16.26 0.29 39.23
N ASN A 110 16.13 -0.89 38.63
CA ASN A 110 15.21 -1.15 37.54
C ASN A 110 14.42 -2.44 37.79
N VAL A 111 13.21 -2.49 37.25
CA VAL A 111 12.30 -3.63 37.36
C VAL A 111 11.61 -3.88 36.03
N THR A 112 11.37 -5.15 35.73
CA THR A 112 10.55 -5.58 34.60
C THR A 112 9.38 -6.41 35.11
N ARG A 113 8.19 -6.18 34.53
CA ARG A 113 7.00 -7.00 34.71
C ARG A 113 6.45 -7.44 33.37
N GLU A 114 5.85 -8.61 33.34
CA GLU A 114 5.08 -9.10 32.20
C GLU A 114 3.62 -9.18 32.60
N TYR A 115 2.74 -8.81 31.67
CA TYR A 115 1.29 -8.91 31.82
C TYR A 115 0.72 -9.60 30.58
N ASP A 116 -0.16 -10.57 30.77
CA ASP A 116 -0.82 -11.27 29.67
C ASP A 116 -2.04 -10.46 29.21
N MET A 117 -1.97 -9.91 28.00
CA MET A 117 -3.01 -9.05 27.45
C MET A 117 -4.29 -9.83 27.09
N ASN A 118 -4.19 -11.15 26.94
CA ASN A 118 -5.35 -11.98 26.62
C ASN A 118 -6.21 -12.30 27.86
N GLN A 119 -5.72 -11.97 29.06
CA GLN A 119 -6.50 -12.16 30.28
C GLN A 119 -7.65 -11.15 30.37
N VAL A 120 -8.85 -11.69 30.57
CA VAL A 120 -10.06 -10.90 30.84
C VAL A 120 -10.18 -10.67 32.34
N ASN A 121 -9.34 -9.80 32.89
CA ASN A 121 -9.27 -9.52 34.33
C ASN A 121 -9.38 -8.02 34.67
N LEU A 122 -9.72 -7.18 33.70
CA LEU A 122 -9.93 -5.74 33.87
C LEU A 122 -11.43 -5.41 33.98
N ASN A 123 -12.19 -6.24 34.69
CA ASN A 123 -13.65 -6.12 34.80
C ASN A 123 -14.12 -4.82 35.45
N ALA A 124 -13.28 -4.22 36.31
CA ALA A 124 -13.56 -2.93 36.96
C ALA A 124 -13.30 -1.73 36.05
N PHE A 125 -12.64 -1.93 34.90
CA PHE A 125 -12.24 -0.86 34.00
C PHE A 125 -13.18 -0.78 32.81
N ALA A 126 -13.66 0.42 32.52
CA ALA A 126 -14.41 0.71 31.32
C ALA A 126 -13.51 0.60 30.08
N ASP A 127 -14.13 0.35 28.93
CA ASP A 127 -13.43 0.43 27.65
C ASP A 127 -12.89 1.85 27.45
N GLY A 128 -11.62 1.97 27.06
CA GLY A 128 -11.00 3.27 26.89
C GLY A 128 -9.47 3.27 26.85
N GLU A 129 -8.92 4.47 26.89
CA GLU A 129 -7.49 4.74 26.91
C GLU A 129 -6.98 4.91 28.34
N TYR A 130 -5.90 4.21 28.66
CA TYR A 130 -5.27 4.25 29.97
C TYR A 130 -3.77 4.48 29.86
N ARG A 131 -3.15 5.03 30.90
CA ARG A 131 -1.70 4.93 31.12
C ARG A 131 -1.42 4.00 32.28
N ILE A 132 -0.37 3.20 32.17
CA ILE A 132 0.16 2.49 33.34
C ILE A 132 1.04 3.48 34.09
N VAL A 133 0.78 3.65 35.38
CA VAL A 133 1.41 4.68 36.21
C VAL A 133 2.02 4.05 37.44
N LEU A 134 3.23 4.50 37.78
CA LEU A 134 3.82 4.29 39.10
C LEU A 134 3.73 5.60 39.87
N ARG A 135 3.02 5.60 40.99
CA ARG A 135 2.88 6.77 41.87
C ARG A 135 3.02 6.34 43.32
N ALA A 136 3.91 6.99 44.06
CA ALA A 136 4.04 6.78 45.50
C ALA A 136 4.43 8.06 46.23
N HIS A 137 4.02 8.16 47.49
CA HIS A 137 4.52 9.12 48.46
C HIS A 137 5.20 8.35 49.59
N LYS A 138 6.46 8.69 49.89
CA LYS A 138 7.26 8.04 50.94
C LYS A 138 7.85 9.11 51.85
N GLN A 139 7.84 8.85 53.16
CA GLN A 139 8.38 9.76 54.18
C GLN A 139 9.57 9.11 54.92
N PRO A 140 10.80 9.17 54.36
CA PRO A 140 12.04 8.87 55.10
C PRO A 140 12.46 10.02 56.05
N PRO A 141 13.43 9.80 56.96
CA PRO A 141 13.60 10.62 58.18
C PRO A 141 13.84 12.13 57.95
N TYR A 142 14.21 12.54 56.74
CA TYR A 142 14.60 13.93 56.43
C TYR A 142 13.77 14.62 55.34
N TYR A 143 13.17 13.89 54.38
CA TYR A 143 12.44 14.49 53.24
C TYR A 143 11.25 13.64 52.82
N ASN A 144 10.23 14.27 52.26
CA ASN A 144 9.14 13.58 51.58
C ASN A 144 9.52 13.31 50.11
N TYR A 145 9.38 12.08 49.64
CA TYR A 145 9.67 11.70 48.26
C TYR A 145 8.37 11.37 47.52
N ARG A 146 8.16 12.00 46.36
CA ARG A 146 7.06 11.71 45.45
C ARG A 146 7.59 11.09 44.17
N TYR A 147 7.21 9.84 43.92
CA TYR A 147 7.53 9.14 42.69
C TYR A 147 6.40 9.29 41.69
N TYR A 148 6.75 9.61 40.46
CA TYR A 148 5.80 9.60 39.36
C TYR A 148 6.46 9.19 38.04
N GLY A 149 5.88 8.19 37.39
CA GLY A 149 6.17 7.84 36.00
C GLY A 149 4.94 7.26 35.35
N HIS A 150 4.88 7.34 34.03
CA HIS A 150 3.81 6.73 33.26
C HIS A 150 4.37 6.16 31.96
N THR A 151 3.65 5.20 31.40
CA THR A 151 3.93 4.63 30.09
C THR A 151 3.29 5.44 28.95
N ASP A 152 3.50 4.98 27.72
CA ASP A 152 2.58 5.22 26.61
C ASP A 152 1.18 4.67 26.91
N ILE A 153 0.19 5.02 26.07
CA ILE A 153 -1.22 4.63 26.27
C ILE A 153 -1.35 3.12 26.04
N VAL A 154 -2.20 2.48 26.85
CA VAL A 154 -2.74 1.14 26.65
C VAL A 154 -4.25 1.26 26.42
N THR A 155 -4.81 0.41 25.54
CA THR A 155 -6.26 0.36 25.30
C THR A 155 -6.85 -0.84 26.03
N ILE A 156 -7.91 -0.58 26.80
CA ILE A 156 -8.75 -1.62 27.40
C ILE A 156 -10.02 -1.73 26.57
N GLN A 157 -10.37 -2.94 26.18
CA GLN A 157 -11.63 -3.27 25.51
C GLN A 157 -12.09 -4.66 25.94
N ASP A 158 -13.40 -4.82 26.20
CA ASP A 158 -13.99 -6.09 26.63
C ASP A 158 -13.25 -6.67 27.84
N HIS A 159 -12.91 -5.80 28.79
CA HIS A 159 -12.20 -6.13 30.04
C HIS A 159 -10.80 -6.77 29.88
N LYS A 160 -10.12 -6.52 28.75
CA LYS A 160 -8.73 -6.93 28.49
C LYS A 160 -7.93 -5.85 27.77
N MET A 161 -6.60 -5.97 27.78
CA MET A 161 -5.74 -5.06 27.01
C MET A 161 -5.67 -5.48 25.55
N VAL A 162 -5.84 -4.54 24.63
CA VAL A 162 -5.87 -4.85 23.19
C VAL A 162 -4.76 -4.16 22.37
N GLY A 163 -4.05 -3.18 22.95
CA GLY A 163 -2.93 -2.53 22.26
C GLY A 163 -2.25 -1.43 23.05
N THR A 164 -1.18 -0.87 22.46
CA THR A 164 -0.39 0.25 23.02
C THR A 164 -0.11 1.33 21.97
N GLY A 165 0.04 2.61 22.36
CA GLY A 165 0.40 3.70 21.43
C GLY A 165 0.40 5.11 22.04
N SER A 166 0.73 6.14 21.26
CA SER A 166 0.89 7.52 21.77
C SER A 166 -0.39 8.37 21.73
N HIS A 167 -1.40 8.00 20.94
CA HIS A 167 -2.73 8.63 20.83
C HIS A 167 -3.64 7.67 20.04
N ILE A 168 -4.54 6.96 20.71
CA ILE A 168 -5.61 6.12 20.10
C ILE A 168 -6.94 6.90 20.09
N ASN A 169 -6.90 8.21 20.34
CA ASN A 169 -8.00 9.10 20.04
C ASN A 169 -8.17 9.20 18.50
N HIS A 170 -9.19 8.50 17.99
CA HIS A 170 -9.99 8.76 16.77
C HIS A 170 -10.16 7.63 15.73
N ALA A 171 -9.50 6.47 15.83
CA ALA A 171 -9.76 5.37 14.88
C ALA A 171 -10.19 4.09 15.59
N LYS A 172 -11.48 4.03 16.01
CA LYS A 172 -12.14 2.75 16.32
C LYS A 172 -11.98 1.78 15.15
N ASN A 173 -12.15 2.24 13.92
CA ASN A 173 -11.78 1.55 12.68
C ASN A 173 -11.40 2.61 11.62
N GLY A 174 -10.27 2.45 10.93
CA GLY A 174 -9.92 3.31 9.79
C GLY A 174 -8.45 3.72 9.68
N TRP A 175 -8.18 4.62 8.74
CA TRP A 175 -6.84 5.14 8.45
C TRP A 175 -6.41 6.25 9.39
N TYR A 176 -5.15 6.18 9.84
CA TYR A 176 -4.42 7.28 10.44
C TYR A 176 -3.01 7.31 9.85
N GLY A 177 -2.71 8.38 9.10
CA GLY A 177 -1.51 8.44 8.27
C GLY A 177 -1.47 7.28 7.28
N ARG A 178 -0.39 6.50 7.31
CA ARG A 178 -0.20 5.32 6.45
C ARG A 178 -0.71 4.01 7.06
N SER A 179 -1.31 4.07 8.24
CA SER A 179 -1.66 2.89 9.02
C SER A 179 -3.17 2.71 9.11
N TYR A 180 -3.61 1.46 9.08
CA TYR A 180 -5.01 1.11 9.31
C TYR A 180 -5.17 0.52 10.71
N TYR A 181 -6.25 0.90 11.39
CA TYR A 181 -6.60 0.40 12.72
C TYR A 181 -7.91 -0.36 12.65
N LYS A 182 -7.95 -1.55 13.25
CA LYS A 182 -9.15 -2.36 13.43
C LYS A 182 -9.42 -2.53 14.92
N ASN A 183 -10.56 -2.04 15.40
CA ASN A 183 -10.90 -1.96 16.82
C ASN A 183 -9.79 -1.32 17.66
N GLY A 184 -9.21 -0.21 17.16
CA GLY A 184 -8.09 0.47 17.81
C GLY A 184 -6.74 -0.24 17.71
N ILE A 185 -6.66 -1.44 17.13
CA ILE A 185 -5.41 -2.19 16.95
C ILE A 185 -4.81 -1.89 15.59
N LYS A 186 -3.53 -1.48 15.57
CA LYS A 186 -2.78 -1.24 14.33
C LYS A 186 -2.57 -2.55 13.55
N VAL A 187 -3.12 -2.59 12.33
CA VAL A 187 -3.05 -3.73 11.41
C VAL A 187 -1.64 -3.88 10.83
N ARG A 188 -1.13 -5.12 10.74
CA ARG A 188 0.22 -5.46 10.26
C ARG A 188 0.21 -6.77 9.48
N ASN A 189 1.04 -6.86 8.44
CA ASN A 189 1.26 -8.06 7.62
C ASN A 189 0.00 -8.67 6.99
N GLU A 190 -1.04 -7.89 6.76
CA GLU A 190 -2.29 -8.39 6.21
C GLU A 190 -2.95 -7.39 5.25
N PHE A 191 -3.95 -7.89 4.52
CA PHE A 191 -4.78 -7.08 3.66
C PHE A 191 -5.90 -6.43 4.46
N VAL A 192 -6.21 -5.18 4.13
CA VAL A 192 -7.40 -4.48 4.64
C VAL A 192 -8.25 -3.99 3.50
N SER A 193 -9.57 -4.01 3.71
CA SER A 193 -10.52 -3.32 2.85
C SER A 193 -10.97 -2.05 3.56
N ASP A 194 -10.83 -0.90 2.92
CA ASP A 194 -11.40 0.34 3.44
C ASP A 194 -12.89 0.40 3.06
N PRO A 195 -13.83 0.44 4.02
CA PRO A 195 -15.26 0.52 3.72
C PRO A 195 -15.67 1.82 3.03
N LYS A 196 -14.87 2.90 3.12
CA LYS A 196 -15.22 4.22 2.54
C LYS A 196 -15.06 4.23 1.02
N ASP A 197 -13.97 3.69 0.51
CA ASP A 197 -13.67 3.69 -0.94
C ASP A 197 -13.69 2.28 -1.57
N LYS A 198 -13.96 1.26 -0.75
CA LYS A 198 -13.97 -0.17 -1.12
C LYS A 198 -12.63 -0.63 -1.72
N GLY A 199 -11.55 0.10 -1.43
CA GLY A 199 -10.20 -0.22 -1.84
C GLY A 199 -9.58 -1.30 -0.98
N ILE A 200 -8.74 -2.12 -1.60
CA ILE A 200 -7.93 -3.13 -0.90
C ILE A 200 -6.51 -2.58 -0.75
N TYR A 201 -5.92 -2.77 0.42
CA TYR A 201 -4.59 -2.31 0.79
C TYR A 201 -3.84 -3.44 1.48
N TYR A 202 -2.51 -3.36 1.52
CA TYR A 202 -1.68 -4.29 2.28
C TYR A 202 -0.78 -3.54 3.24
N LEU A 203 -0.78 -3.93 4.51
CA LEU A 203 0.04 -3.33 5.56
C LEU A 203 1.30 -4.17 5.77
N ASP A 204 2.45 -3.51 5.79
CA ASP A 204 3.74 -4.14 6.08
C ASP A 204 3.89 -4.53 7.57
N SER A 205 5.08 -5.00 7.95
CA SER A 205 5.39 -5.39 9.33
C SER A 205 5.38 -4.22 10.31
N ASN A 206 5.56 -2.99 9.82
CA ASN A 206 5.47 -1.76 10.60
C ASN A 206 4.03 -1.23 10.69
N GLY A 207 3.10 -1.86 9.96
CA GLY A 207 1.69 -1.53 9.87
C GLY A 207 1.44 -0.29 9.03
N ASN A 208 2.27 -0.06 8.01
CA ASN A 208 2.08 0.99 7.02
C ASN A 208 1.67 0.36 5.70
N TYR A 209 0.78 1.01 4.94
CA TYR A 209 0.45 0.51 3.61
C TYR A 209 1.67 0.61 2.69
N ILE A 210 1.84 -0.42 1.86
CA ILE A 210 2.78 -0.40 0.75
C ILE A 210 2.17 0.31 -0.45
N GLU A 211 2.99 1.02 -1.23
CA GLU A 211 2.53 1.75 -2.40
C GLU A 211 3.63 1.79 -3.46
N SER A 212 3.22 2.05 -4.70
CA SER A 212 4.08 2.11 -5.87
C SER A 212 5.02 0.89 -6.00
N THR A 213 4.54 -0.29 -5.61
CA THR A 213 5.37 -1.49 -5.52
C THR A 213 4.56 -2.76 -5.77
N TRP A 214 5.29 -3.81 -6.16
CA TRP A 214 4.74 -5.13 -6.39
C TRP A 214 4.75 -5.96 -5.10
N ARG A 215 3.70 -6.77 -4.93
CA ARG A 215 3.66 -7.89 -3.97
C ARG A 215 3.21 -9.14 -4.72
N GLY A 216 4.15 -10.04 -4.99
CA GLY A 216 3.88 -11.18 -5.86
C GLY A 216 3.45 -10.72 -7.25
N LYS A 217 2.24 -11.07 -7.69
CA LYS A 217 1.68 -10.69 -9.00
C LYS A 217 0.82 -9.43 -8.99
N SER A 218 0.69 -8.79 -7.83
CA SER A 218 -0.20 -7.67 -7.61
C SER A 218 0.58 -6.37 -7.44
N TYR A 219 -0.01 -5.27 -7.87
CA TYR A 219 0.60 -3.95 -7.75
C TYR A 219 -0.23 -3.04 -6.83
N PHE A 220 0.45 -2.34 -5.93
CA PHE A 220 -0.18 -1.30 -5.10
C PHE A 220 0.20 0.06 -5.65
N LYS A 221 -0.81 0.88 -5.97
CA LYS A 221 -0.67 2.18 -6.63
C LYS A 221 -0.14 3.25 -5.65
N PRO A 222 0.21 4.45 -6.14
CA PRO A 222 0.36 5.61 -5.26
C PRO A 222 -0.87 5.78 -4.37
N GLY A 223 -0.66 6.01 -3.07
CA GLY A 223 -1.72 6.01 -2.07
C GLY A 223 -2.11 4.61 -1.56
N GLY A 224 -1.44 3.55 -2.01
CA GLY A 224 -1.49 2.21 -1.43
C GLY A 224 -2.64 1.32 -1.89
N ARG A 225 -3.53 1.80 -2.74
CA ARG A 225 -4.66 1.01 -3.23
C ARG A 225 -4.21 -0.06 -4.22
N LEU A 226 -4.69 -1.29 -4.05
CA LEU A 226 -4.46 -2.42 -4.95
C LEU A 226 -5.00 -2.09 -6.35
N ALA A 227 -4.20 -2.32 -7.38
CA ALA A 227 -4.58 -2.10 -8.76
C ALA A 227 -5.46 -3.24 -9.29
N GLN A 228 -6.58 -2.90 -9.93
CA GLN A 228 -7.54 -3.85 -10.50
C GLN A 228 -8.15 -3.29 -11.79
N GLU A 229 -8.20 -4.13 -12.83
CA GLU A 229 -8.77 -3.82 -14.15
C GLU A 229 -8.18 -2.58 -14.84
N GLU A 230 -6.89 -2.32 -14.61
CA GLU A 230 -6.25 -1.08 -15.04
C GLU A 230 -4.82 -1.28 -15.53
N TRP A 231 -4.36 -0.32 -16.33
CA TRP A 231 -2.98 -0.22 -16.78
C TRP A 231 -2.12 0.48 -15.73
N ILE A 232 -0.95 -0.09 -15.46
CA ILE A 232 0.05 0.45 -14.54
C ILE A 232 1.36 0.63 -15.28
N TYR A 233 1.91 1.85 -15.22
CA TYR A 233 3.29 2.10 -15.62
C TYR A 233 4.21 1.99 -14.42
N ASP A 234 5.02 0.94 -14.37
CA ASP A 234 6.01 0.77 -13.32
C ASP A 234 7.32 1.45 -13.74
N LYS A 235 7.58 2.61 -13.11
CA LYS A 235 8.76 3.43 -13.38
C LYS A 235 10.07 2.69 -13.15
N ASN A 236 10.11 1.73 -12.22
CA ASN A 236 11.33 0.99 -11.90
C ASN A 236 11.71 0.02 -13.02
N SER A 237 10.72 -0.64 -13.62
CA SER A 237 10.94 -1.56 -14.74
C SER A 237 10.85 -0.89 -16.12
N GLY A 238 10.40 0.37 -16.17
CA GLY A 238 10.26 1.15 -17.39
C GLY A 238 9.22 0.58 -18.36
N ALA A 239 8.17 -0.07 -17.84
CA ALA A 239 7.23 -0.83 -18.64
C ALA A 239 5.78 -0.73 -18.15
N TRP A 240 4.86 -0.93 -19.08
CA TRP A 240 3.43 -1.05 -18.80
C TRP A 240 3.05 -2.48 -18.46
N TYR A 241 2.11 -2.62 -17.51
CA TYR A 241 1.48 -3.86 -17.11
C TYR A 241 -0.03 -3.64 -17.07
N TYR A 242 -0.81 -4.70 -17.26
CA TYR A 242 -2.26 -4.66 -17.06
C TYR A 242 -2.66 -5.60 -15.93
N LEU A 243 -3.40 -5.08 -14.96
CA LEU A 243 -3.89 -5.84 -13.80
C LEU A 243 -5.33 -6.28 -14.06
N THR A 244 -5.62 -7.55 -13.85
CA THR A 244 -6.97 -8.12 -13.97
C THR A 244 -7.87 -7.74 -12.79
N PHE A 245 -9.16 -8.09 -12.85
CA PHE A 245 -10.08 -7.96 -11.71
C PHE A 245 -9.60 -8.74 -10.46
N GLN A 246 -8.83 -9.81 -10.66
CA GLN A 246 -8.19 -10.58 -9.60
C GLN A 246 -6.90 -9.94 -9.07
N ALA A 247 -6.61 -8.70 -9.47
CA ALA A 247 -5.41 -7.96 -9.11
C ALA A 247 -4.09 -8.67 -9.46
N GLN A 248 -4.08 -9.50 -10.51
CA GLN A 248 -2.86 -10.14 -11.03
C GLN A 248 -2.52 -9.57 -12.39
N TYR A 249 -1.22 -9.35 -12.65
CA TYR A 249 -0.79 -8.89 -13.98
C TYR A 249 -1.04 -9.96 -15.05
N VAL A 250 -1.45 -9.51 -16.23
CA VAL A 250 -1.58 -10.37 -17.43
C VAL A 250 -0.20 -10.70 -17.98
N LYS A 251 -0.01 -11.94 -18.43
CA LYS A 251 1.20 -12.39 -19.12
C LYS A 251 0.85 -13.38 -20.22
N ASN A 252 1.67 -13.42 -21.27
CA ASN A 252 1.47 -14.23 -22.48
C ASN A 252 0.05 -14.08 -23.05
N GLY A 253 -0.43 -12.85 -23.15
CA GLY A 253 -1.82 -12.62 -23.51
C GLY A 253 -2.11 -11.20 -23.99
N TRP A 254 -3.24 -11.07 -24.67
CA TRP A 254 -3.72 -9.81 -25.23
C TRP A 254 -4.65 -9.07 -24.27
N VAL A 255 -4.50 -7.75 -24.21
CA VAL A 255 -5.46 -6.82 -23.61
C VAL A 255 -5.79 -5.79 -24.67
N GLY A 256 -6.95 -5.92 -25.31
CA GLY A 256 -7.28 -5.11 -26.49
C GLY A 256 -6.25 -5.32 -27.61
N ASN A 257 -5.60 -4.23 -28.03
CA ASN A 257 -4.58 -4.25 -29.10
C ASN A 257 -3.15 -4.46 -28.59
N TYR A 258 -2.96 -4.69 -27.30
CA TYR A 258 -1.65 -4.75 -26.65
C TYR A 258 -1.33 -6.18 -26.21
N TYR A 259 -0.08 -6.60 -26.36
CA TYR A 259 0.37 -7.92 -25.91
C TYR A 259 1.26 -7.79 -24.67
N LEU A 260 0.95 -8.58 -23.63
CA LEU A 260 1.75 -8.66 -22.42
C LEU A 260 2.62 -9.92 -22.50
N LYS A 261 3.94 -9.73 -22.38
CA LYS A 261 4.96 -10.79 -22.49
C LYS A 261 4.96 -11.72 -21.28
N SER A 262 5.88 -12.69 -21.26
CA SER A 262 5.96 -13.70 -20.21
C SER A 262 6.27 -13.13 -18.82
N ASP A 263 6.97 -12.00 -18.78
CA ASP A 263 7.28 -11.22 -17.56
C ASP A 263 6.19 -10.20 -17.22
N GLY A 264 5.10 -10.16 -17.98
CA GLY A 264 3.98 -9.25 -17.80
C GLY A 264 4.17 -7.86 -18.41
N LYS A 265 5.34 -7.56 -18.97
CA LYS A 265 5.59 -6.27 -19.63
C LYS A 265 4.85 -6.20 -20.96
N MET A 266 4.25 -5.04 -21.24
CA MET A 266 3.70 -4.75 -22.55
C MET A 266 4.82 -4.72 -23.59
N ALA A 267 4.63 -5.42 -24.70
CA ALA A 267 5.55 -5.39 -25.82
C ALA A 267 5.48 -4.04 -26.56
N GLN A 268 6.64 -3.46 -26.90
CA GLN A 268 6.73 -2.19 -27.63
C GLN A 268 7.90 -2.22 -28.61
N SER A 269 7.64 -1.78 -29.85
CA SER A 269 8.63 -1.76 -30.94
C SER A 269 9.34 -3.11 -31.14
N GLU A 270 8.60 -4.21 -31.06
CA GLU A 270 9.18 -5.55 -31.10
C GLU A 270 8.24 -6.58 -31.76
N TRP A 271 8.86 -7.65 -32.28
CA TRP A 271 8.14 -8.83 -32.73
C TRP A 271 7.85 -9.76 -31.56
N ILE A 272 6.65 -10.34 -31.54
CA ILE A 272 6.30 -11.45 -30.66
C ILE A 272 5.79 -12.62 -31.46
N TYR A 273 5.92 -13.82 -30.88
CA TYR A 273 5.23 -15.01 -31.36
C TYR A 273 4.15 -15.41 -30.35
N ASP A 274 2.90 -15.39 -30.78
CA ASP A 274 1.79 -15.88 -29.98
C ASP A 274 1.60 -17.38 -30.22
N LYS A 275 1.86 -18.19 -29.19
CA LYS A 275 1.74 -19.65 -29.26
C LYS A 275 0.31 -20.15 -29.44
N TYR A 276 -0.68 -19.41 -28.94
CA TYR A 276 -2.08 -19.77 -29.07
C TYR A 276 -2.56 -19.55 -30.51
N TYR A 277 -2.26 -18.37 -31.08
CA TYR A 277 -2.60 -18.06 -32.47
C TYR A 277 -1.64 -18.63 -33.51
N LYS A 278 -0.51 -19.19 -33.06
CA LYS A 278 0.58 -19.76 -33.86
C LYS A 278 1.07 -18.81 -34.93
N SER A 279 1.26 -17.54 -34.58
CA SER A 279 1.58 -16.49 -35.53
C SER A 279 2.44 -15.41 -34.92
N TYR A 280 3.21 -14.74 -35.78
CA TYR A 280 3.99 -13.56 -35.41
C TYR A 280 3.15 -12.30 -35.50
N TYR A 281 3.42 -11.38 -34.58
CA TYR A 281 2.84 -10.05 -34.54
C TYR A 281 3.96 -9.04 -34.30
N TYR A 282 3.80 -7.84 -34.82
CA TYR A 282 4.68 -6.72 -34.48
C TYR A 282 3.92 -5.70 -33.64
N LEU A 283 4.45 -5.34 -32.48
CA LEU A 283 3.91 -4.29 -31.65
C LEU A 283 4.66 -2.99 -31.95
N THR A 284 3.90 -1.95 -32.27
CA THR A 284 4.46 -0.64 -32.62
C THR A 284 5.01 0.09 -31.39
N SER A 285 5.57 1.27 -31.57
CA SER A 285 6.13 2.08 -30.46
C SER A 285 5.08 2.48 -29.42
N ASN A 286 3.82 2.62 -29.82
CA ASN A 286 2.71 2.87 -28.89
C ASN A 286 2.18 1.58 -28.22
N GLY A 287 2.76 0.42 -28.54
CA GLY A 287 2.41 -0.90 -27.99
C GLY A 287 1.28 -1.63 -28.72
N SER A 288 0.51 -0.96 -29.57
CA SER A 288 -0.55 -1.62 -30.34
C SER A 288 0.03 -2.47 -31.47
N TYR A 289 -0.62 -3.59 -31.79
CA TYR A 289 -0.19 -4.43 -32.91
C TYR A 289 -0.36 -3.72 -34.26
N ALA A 290 0.65 -3.86 -35.12
CA ALA A 290 0.60 -3.37 -36.49
C ALA A 290 -0.36 -4.23 -37.34
N ARG A 291 -1.08 -3.60 -38.27
CA ARG A 291 -2.01 -4.27 -39.19
C ARG A 291 -2.12 -3.52 -40.50
N ASN A 292 -2.37 -4.25 -41.59
CA ASN A 292 -2.38 -3.75 -42.96
C ASN A 292 -1.13 -2.92 -43.29
N ALA A 293 0.03 -3.35 -42.83
CA ALA A 293 1.26 -2.56 -42.87
C ALA A 293 2.48 -3.44 -43.05
N TRP A 294 3.50 -2.87 -43.69
CA TRP A 294 4.83 -3.47 -43.80
C TRP A 294 5.68 -3.10 -42.59
N ILE A 295 6.41 -4.08 -42.06
CA ILE A 295 7.46 -3.90 -41.05
C ILE A 295 8.72 -4.54 -41.60
N GLY A 296 9.62 -3.71 -42.14
CA GLY A 296 10.75 -4.21 -42.94
C GLY A 296 10.25 -5.00 -44.15
N ASN A 297 10.68 -6.26 -44.26
CA ASN A 297 10.30 -7.15 -45.38
C ASN A 297 9.03 -7.96 -45.12
N TYR A 298 8.36 -7.77 -43.98
CA TYR A 298 7.22 -8.57 -43.53
C TYR A 298 5.93 -7.78 -43.62
N TYR A 299 4.82 -8.44 -43.97
CA TYR A 299 3.50 -7.81 -44.03
C TYR A 299 2.61 -8.31 -42.89
N LEU A 300 1.99 -7.39 -42.16
CA LEU A 300 1.04 -7.67 -41.09
C LEU A 300 -0.38 -7.50 -41.65
N LYS A 301 -1.18 -8.56 -41.61
CA LYS A 301 -2.55 -8.59 -42.15
C LYS A 301 -3.51 -7.76 -41.30
N SER A 302 -4.78 -7.68 -41.71
CA SER A 302 -5.82 -6.90 -41.03
C SER A 302 -6.06 -7.32 -39.57
N ASN A 303 -5.83 -8.60 -39.26
CA ASN A 303 -5.90 -9.17 -37.91
C ASN A 303 -4.56 -9.13 -37.16
N GLY A 304 -3.55 -8.45 -37.69
CA GLY A 304 -2.24 -8.29 -37.09
C GLY A 304 -1.28 -9.48 -37.26
N LYS A 305 -1.74 -10.60 -37.79
CA LYS A 305 -0.88 -11.76 -38.07
C LYS A 305 0.08 -11.45 -39.20
N MET A 306 1.34 -11.84 -39.05
CA MET A 306 2.29 -11.84 -40.15
C MET A 306 1.81 -12.79 -41.26
N ALA A 307 1.84 -12.32 -42.50
CA ALA A 307 1.58 -13.15 -43.66
C ALA A 307 2.76 -14.12 -43.89
N GLN A 308 2.47 -15.39 -44.15
CA GLN A 308 3.47 -16.44 -44.40
C GLN A 308 2.95 -17.45 -45.42
N SER A 309 3.78 -17.79 -46.40
CA SER A 309 3.44 -18.71 -47.51
C SER A 309 2.12 -18.35 -48.21
N GLU A 310 1.90 -17.06 -48.48
CA GLU A 310 0.63 -16.59 -49.03
C GLU A 310 0.80 -15.33 -49.90
N TRP A 311 -0.14 -15.16 -50.83
CA TRP A 311 -0.29 -13.93 -51.58
C TRP A 311 -1.07 -12.89 -50.77
N ILE A 312 -0.63 -11.64 -50.79
CA ILE A 312 -1.40 -10.50 -50.30
C ILE A 312 -1.57 -9.47 -51.40
N TYR A 313 -2.63 -8.67 -51.30
CA TYR A 313 -2.82 -7.49 -52.11
C TYR A 313 -2.67 -6.25 -51.22
N ASP A 314 -1.65 -5.44 -51.50
CA ASP A 314 -1.49 -4.16 -50.82
C ASP A 314 -2.19 -3.06 -51.60
N ARG A 315 -3.30 -2.57 -51.05
CA ARG A 315 -4.09 -1.49 -51.65
C ARG A 315 -3.32 -0.18 -51.78
N ASN A 316 -2.37 0.10 -50.89
CA ASN A 316 -1.59 1.34 -50.94
C ASN A 316 -0.64 1.34 -52.14
N TYR A 317 -0.13 0.17 -52.52
CA TYR A 317 0.77 0.00 -53.66
C TYR A 317 0.09 -0.48 -54.94
N GLY A 318 -1.20 -0.82 -54.87
CA GLY A 318 -1.99 -1.33 -55.98
C GLY A 318 -1.42 -2.61 -56.59
N ALA A 319 -0.83 -3.49 -55.77
CA ALA A 319 -0.05 -4.62 -56.26
C ALA A 319 -0.17 -5.86 -55.37
N TYR A 320 -0.02 -7.03 -56.01
CA TYR A 320 0.16 -8.30 -55.32
C TYR A 320 1.61 -8.51 -54.91
N TYR A 321 1.78 -9.14 -53.75
CA TYR A 321 3.05 -9.59 -53.19
C TYR A 321 2.90 -11.02 -52.71
N TYR A 322 3.97 -11.79 -52.76
CA TYR A 322 4.01 -13.13 -52.14
C TYR A 322 4.95 -13.11 -50.94
N LEU A 323 4.47 -13.56 -49.78
CA LEU A 323 5.28 -13.73 -48.58
C LEU A 323 5.74 -15.18 -48.49
N THR A 324 7.04 -15.38 -48.34
CA THR A 324 7.68 -16.70 -48.28
C THR A 324 7.32 -17.48 -47.01
N GLY A 325 7.82 -18.72 -46.88
CA GLY A 325 7.71 -19.49 -45.63
C GLY A 325 8.30 -18.77 -44.42
N GLU A 326 9.38 -18.01 -44.63
CA GLU A 326 10.01 -17.16 -43.62
C GLU A 326 9.23 -15.85 -43.36
N GLY A 327 8.21 -15.55 -44.19
CA GLY A 327 7.35 -14.37 -44.07
C GLY A 327 7.87 -13.12 -44.76
N SER A 328 9.12 -13.08 -45.20
CA SER A 328 9.65 -11.99 -46.02
C SER A 328 9.02 -12.02 -47.42
N TYR A 329 8.84 -10.84 -48.04
CA TYR A 329 8.35 -10.80 -49.41
C TYR A 329 9.36 -11.39 -50.40
N ALA A 330 8.87 -12.19 -51.34
CA ALA A 330 9.66 -12.72 -52.44
C ALA A 330 9.99 -11.61 -53.44
N SER A 331 11.22 -11.61 -53.97
CA SER A 331 11.66 -10.65 -54.98
C SER A 331 12.67 -11.29 -55.93
N ASN A 332 12.72 -10.77 -57.16
CA ASN A 332 13.55 -11.29 -58.26
C ASN A 332 13.40 -12.80 -58.46
N THR A 333 12.17 -13.31 -58.37
CA THR A 333 11.92 -14.76 -58.40
C THR A 333 10.52 -15.08 -58.89
N TRP A 334 10.35 -16.33 -59.34
CA TRP A 334 9.07 -16.89 -59.75
C TRP A 334 8.39 -17.62 -58.60
N ILE A 335 7.08 -17.39 -58.43
CA ILE A 335 6.19 -18.15 -57.55
C ILE A 335 5.10 -18.76 -58.42
N GLY A 336 5.25 -20.04 -58.77
CA GLY A 336 4.42 -20.66 -59.81
C GLY A 336 4.63 -19.96 -61.16
N ASP A 337 3.53 -19.57 -61.81
CA ASP A 337 3.56 -18.86 -63.09
C ASP A 337 3.63 -17.32 -62.95
N TYR A 338 3.95 -16.79 -61.76
CA TYR A 338 3.97 -15.35 -61.47
C TYR A 338 5.36 -14.87 -61.06
N TYR A 339 5.84 -13.79 -61.66
CA TYR A 339 7.15 -13.20 -61.33
C TYR A 339 7.03 -12.04 -60.35
N LEU A 340 7.85 -12.04 -59.30
CA LEU A 340 7.95 -10.98 -58.31
C LEU A 340 9.19 -10.14 -58.61
N LYS A 341 8.99 -8.84 -58.86
CA LYS A 341 10.05 -7.90 -59.21
C LYS A 341 11.00 -7.62 -58.04
N SER A 342 12.05 -6.85 -58.27
CA SER A 342 13.05 -6.48 -57.24
C SER A 342 12.45 -5.80 -56.02
N ASN A 343 11.36 -5.05 -56.19
CA ASN A 343 10.59 -4.41 -55.12
C ASN A 343 9.45 -5.27 -54.56
N GLY A 344 9.41 -6.56 -54.91
CA GLY A 344 8.40 -7.51 -54.45
C GLY A 344 7.05 -7.45 -55.14
N LYS A 345 6.78 -6.46 -56.00
CA LYS A 345 5.52 -6.38 -56.73
C LYS A 345 5.45 -7.47 -57.80
N MET A 346 4.30 -8.13 -57.90
CA MET A 346 4.00 -9.01 -59.02
C MET A 346 4.05 -8.24 -60.35
N ALA A 347 4.74 -8.82 -61.35
CA ALA A 347 4.78 -8.29 -62.71
C ALA A 347 3.42 -8.50 -63.40
N VAL A 348 2.95 -7.50 -64.15
CA VAL A 348 1.67 -7.56 -64.88
C VAL A 348 1.81 -6.85 -66.22
N SER A 349 1.38 -7.48 -67.30
CA SER A 349 1.42 -6.94 -68.67
C SER A 349 2.81 -6.43 -69.10
N GLU A 350 3.88 -7.13 -68.71
CA GLU A 350 5.26 -6.70 -68.95
C GLU A 350 6.18 -7.88 -69.30
N ARG A 351 7.43 -7.57 -69.66
CA ARG A 351 8.52 -8.56 -69.78
C ARG A 351 9.32 -8.59 -68.49
N THR A 352 9.59 -9.79 -67.99
CA THR A 352 10.43 -10.01 -66.81
C THR A 352 11.92 -9.79 -67.15
N PRO A 353 12.79 -9.48 -66.16
CA PRO A 353 14.22 -9.24 -66.41
C PRO A 353 14.97 -10.42 -67.05
N ASP A 354 14.48 -11.65 -66.85
CA ASP A 354 14.98 -12.89 -67.45
C ASP A 354 14.36 -13.20 -68.83
N GLY A 355 13.53 -12.30 -69.38
CA GLY A 355 13.11 -12.29 -70.79
C GLY A 355 11.73 -12.89 -71.08
N TYR A 356 11.02 -13.41 -70.10
CA TYR A 356 9.67 -13.97 -70.26
C TYR A 356 8.60 -12.87 -70.29
N ARG A 357 7.44 -13.16 -70.89
CA ARG A 357 6.30 -12.23 -70.96
C ARG A 357 5.17 -12.70 -70.08
N VAL A 358 4.61 -11.81 -69.26
CA VAL A 358 3.42 -12.07 -68.43
C VAL A 358 2.20 -11.31 -68.97
N ASP A 359 1.01 -11.89 -68.80
CA ASP A 359 -0.25 -11.31 -69.27
C ASP A 359 -0.85 -10.28 -68.28
N GLY A 360 -2.08 -9.80 -68.56
CA GLY A 360 -2.80 -8.84 -67.72
C GLY A 360 -3.26 -9.35 -66.36
N SER A 361 -3.19 -10.66 -66.12
CA SER A 361 -3.35 -11.27 -64.79
C SER A 361 -2.01 -11.46 -64.07
N GLY A 362 -0.90 -11.21 -64.76
CA GLY A 362 0.47 -11.47 -64.29
C GLY A 362 0.97 -12.89 -64.53
N LYS A 363 0.20 -13.73 -65.21
CA LYS A 363 0.57 -15.12 -65.49
C LYS A 363 1.54 -15.20 -66.66
N TRP A 364 2.55 -16.06 -66.56
CA TRP A 364 3.49 -16.34 -67.65
C TRP A 364 2.77 -16.87 -68.90
N ILE A 365 3.07 -16.25 -70.05
CA ILE A 365 2.67 -16.71 -71.37
C ILE A 365 3.73 -17.71 -71.86
N ARG A 366 3.37 -19.00 -71.85
CA ARG A 366 4.22 -20.09 -72.30
C ARG A 366 4.35 -20.17 -73.82
#